data_AF-A0A8X6S7F4-F1
#
_entry.id   AF-A0A8X6S7F4-F1
#
_cell.length_a   1.000
_cell.length_b   1.000
_cell.length_c   1.000
_cell.angle_alpha   90.00
_cell.angle_beta   90.00
_cell.angle_gamma   90.00
#
_symmetry.space_group_name_H-M   'P 1'
#
loop_
_entity.id
_entity.type
_entity.pdbx_description
1 polymer ?
#
loop_
_entity_poly.entity_id
_entity_poly.type
_entity_poly.pdbx_seq_one_letter_code
_entity_poly.pdbx_strand_id
1 'polypeptide(L)'
;MFYLLRRDPVRTGFAEINSGGANFVYDEAHFWLNGYVNIQNCRIWSEANPQVYVETPLHPEKLTVWCALWAGGILLQNDEGHNVTVNGDRYRAMITNFFIPELNNYDVQELWFQQDGASCHTARATIDLLKDTFGDRLISRFGPVNWPP
;
A
#
# COMPACT_ATOMS: atom_id res chain seq x y z
N MET A 1 -6.98 -2.19 -0.28
CA MET A 1 -7.33 -3.56 -0.71
C MET A 1 -6.12 -4.05 -1.48
N PHE A 2 -5.33 -4.95 -0.89
CA PHE A 2 -4.12 -5.46 -1.53
C PHE A 2 -4.51 -6.50 -2.57
N TYR A 3 -4.30 -6.20 -3.86
CA TYR A 3 -4.43 -7.19 -4.92
C TYR A 3 -3.10 -7.94 -5.06
N LEU A 4 -3.11 -9.23 -4.73
CA LEU A 4 -2.01 -10.16 -4.98
C LEU A 4 -2.17 -10.69 -6.42
N LEU A 5 -1.22 -10.39 -7.33
CA LEU A 5 -1.24 -11.00 -8.67
C LEU A 5 -0.54 -12.35 -8.63
N ARG A 6 -1.33 -13.44 -8.75
CA ARG A 6 -0.82 -14.69 -9.34
C ARG A 6 -0.60 -14.45 -10.83
N ARG A 7 0.45 -15.08 -11.38
CA ARG A 7 0.63 -15.26 -12.83
C ARG A 7 -0.56 -16.06 -13.38
N ASP A 8 -1.59 -15.37 -13.86
CA ASP A 8 -2.59 -15.92 -14.78
C ASP A 8 -2.53 -15.14 -16.11
N PRO A 9 -2.44 -15.82 -17.27
CA PRO A 9 -2.16 -15.19 -18.56
C PRO A 9 -3.39 -14.54 -19.22
N VAL A 10 -4.43 -14.17 -18.46
CA VAL A 10 -5.65 -13.59 -19.04
C VAL A 10 -6.06 -12.31 -18.29
N ARG A 11 -5.62 -11.19 -18.86
CA ARG A 11 -6.13 -9.81 -18.69
C ARG A 11 -6.53 -9.39 -17.27
N THR A 12 -5.54 -8.94 -16.51
CA THR A 12 -5.72 -7.91 -15.48
C THR A 12 -4.98 -6.66 -15.93
N GLY A 13 -5.70 -5.54 -16.09
CA GLY A 13 -5.19 -4.26 -16.61
C GLY A 13 -4.31 -3.50 -15.62
N PHE A 14 -3.18 -4.08 -15.24
CA PHE A 14 -2.01 -3.33 -14.79
C PHE A 14 -1.06 -3.17 -15.98
N ALA A 15 -0.35 -2.05 -16.05
CA ALA A 15 0.70 -1.88 -17.05
C ALA A 15 1.63 -3.11 -16.94
N GLU A 16 1.67 -3.93 -17.99
CA GLU A 16 2.75 -4.88 -18.20
C GLU A 16 4.01 -4.05 -18.42
N ILE A 17 4.58 -3.57 -17.32
CA ILE A 17 5.96 -3.14 -17.35
C ILE A 17 6.71 -4.45 -17.53
N ASN A 18 7.24 -4.67 -18.74
CA ASN A 18 8.29 -5.66 -18.98
C ASN A 18 9.56 -5.17 -18.27
N SER A 19 9.47 -4.99 -16.96
CA SER A 19 10.57 -4.64 -16.08
C SER A 19 11.38 -5.91 -15.90
N GLY A 20 12.57 -5.97 -16.51
CA GLY A 20 13.50 -7.07 -16.26
C GLY A 20 13.91 -7.23 -14.78
N GLY A 21 13.47 -6.32 -13.90
CA GLY A 21 13.78 -6.27 -12.47
C GLY A 21 12.56 -6.48 -11.56
N ALA A 22 12.82 -6.52 -10.24
CA ALA A 22 11.81 -6.88 -9.26
C ALA A 22 10.83 -5.72 -8.96
N ASN A 23 9.54 -6.03 -8.90
CA ASN A 23 8.48 -5.06 -8.60
C ASN A 23 8.09 -5.12 -7.12
N PHE A 24 8.13 -3.97 -6.45
CA PHE A 24 7.66 -3.76 -5.09
C PHE A 24 6.37 -2.94 -5.09
N VAL A 25 5.35 -3.43 -4.38
CA VAL A 25 4.14 -2.67 -4.05
C VAL A 25 4.18 -2.34 -2.57
N TYR A 26 4.00 -1.07 -2.22
CA TYR A 26 3.97 -0.62 -0.83
C TYR A 26 2.68 0.13 -0.54
N ASP A 27 1.96 -0.25 0.51
CA ASP A 27 0.67 0.34 0.87
C ASP A 27 0.35 0.12 2.36
N GLU A 28 -0.61 0.88 2.89
CA GLU A 28 -1.08 0.82 4.26
C GLU A 28 -2.23 -0.16 4.44
N ALA A 29 -2.11 -0.98 5.49
CA ALA A 29 -3.18 -1.83 5.99
C ALA A 29 -3.68 -1.31 7.34
N HIS A 30 -4.99 -1.23 7.52
CA HIS A 30 -5.60 -0.99 8.81
C HIS A 30 -6.26 -2.27 9.34
N PHE A 31 -5.88 -2.69 10.54
CA PHE A 31 -6.47 -3.81 11.26
C PHE A 31 -7.22 -3.29 12.48
N TRP A 32 -8.52 -3.54 12.55
CA TRP A 32 -9.35 -3.10 13.66
C TRP A 32 -9.34 -4.14 14.78
N LEU A 33 -9.03 -3.73 16.01
CA LEU A 33 -8.82 -4.64 17.14
C LEU A 33 -10.12 -5.23 17.70
N ASN A 34 -11.26 -4.63 17.37
CA ASN A 34 -12.59 -5.09 17.78
C ASN A 34 -13.29 -5.94 16.72
N GLY A 35 -12.60 -6.37 15.65
CA GLY A 35 -13.21 -7.10 14.55
C GLY A 35 -14.12 -6.25 13.66
N TYR A 36 -14.00 -4.92 13.69
CA TYR A 36 -14.73 -4.04 12.78
C TYR A 36 -14.43 -4.40 11.33
N VAL A 37 -15.49 -4.72 10.58
CA VAL A 37 -15.42 -5.01 9.15
C VAL A 37 -16.03 -3.84 8.39
N ASN A 38 -15.25 -3.26 7.48
CA ASN A 38 -15.75 -2.20 6.60
C ASN A 38 -16.93 -2.75 5.77
N ILE A 39 -18.09 -2.11 5.88
CA ILE A 39 -19.33 -2.50 5.19
C ILE A 39 -19.22 -2.45 3.66
N GLN A 40 -18.30 -1.66 3.11
CA GLN A 40 -18.02 -1.64 1.67
C GLN A 40 -17.31 -2.93 1.22
N ASN A 41 -16.62 -3.61 2.13
CA ASN A 41 -15.95 -4.90 1.91
C ASN A 41 -16.75 -6.09 2.46
N CYS A 42 -17.79 -5.85 3.27
CA CYS A 42 -18.66 -6.88 3.84
C CYS A 42 -19.96 -6.98 3.06
N ARG A 43 -20.06 -7.94 2.13
CA ARG A 43 -21.27 -8.16 1.34
C ARG A 43 -22.06 -9.34 1.90
N ILE A 44 -23.22 -9.06 2.47
CA ILE A 44 -24.18 -10.06 2.94
C ILE A 44 -25.13 -10.40 1.79
N TRP A 45 -25.22 -11.68 1.45
CA TRP A 45 -26.16 -12.18 0.45
C TRP A 45 -27.35 -12.85 1.13
N SER A 46 -28.56 -12.52 0.71
CA SER A 46 -29.82 -13.07 1.20
C SER A 46 -30.88 -12.99 0.10
N GLU A 47 -31.84 -13.92 0.07
CA GLU A 47 -32.93 -13.94 -0.91
C GLU A 47 -33.92 -12.78 -0.74
N ALA A 48 -34.00 -12.23 0.48
CA ALA A 48 -34.76 -11.02 0.80
C ALA A 48 -33.91 -10.06 1.65
N ASN A 49 -34.20 -8.75 1.61
CA ASN A 49 -33.47 -7.75 2.38
C ASN A 49 -33.55 -8.07 3.88
N PRO A 50 -32.43 -8.42 4.54
CA PRO A 50 -32.46 -8.97 5.89
C PRO A 50 -32.72 -7.93 6.98
N GLN A 51 -32.77 -6.62 6.68
CA GLN A 51 -33.03 -5.54 7.65
C GLN A 51 -32.09 -5.59 8.88
N VAL A 52 -30.86 -6.07 8.71
CA VAL A 52 -29.88 -6.20 9.78
C VAL A 52 -29.14 -4.88 9.96
N TYR A 53 -29.14 -4.38 11.19
CA TYR A 53 -28.34 -3.24 11.62
C TYR A 53 -27.27 -3.74 12.59
N VAL A 54 -26.02 -3.37 12.35
CA VAL A 54 -24.90 -3.63 13.26
C VAL A 54 -24.43 -2.29 13.79
N GLU A 55 -24.63 -2.05 15.08
CA GLU A 55 -24.06 -0.87 15.74
C GLU A 55 -22.55 -1.08 15.91
N THR A 56 -21.76 -0.14 15.38
CA THR A 56 -20.31 -0.14 15.54
C THR A 56 -19.85 1.14 16.25
N PRO A 57 -18.86 1.05 17.15
CA PRO A 57 -18.24 2.24 17.73
C PRO A 57 -17.78 3.22 16.66
N LEU A 58 -17.95 4.52 16.89
CA LEU A 58 -17.54 5.58 15.96
C LEU A 58 -16.02 5.65 15.77
N HIS A 59 -15.27 5.23 16.80
CA HIS A 59 -13.80 5.24 16.82
C HIS A 59 -13.24 3.93 17.37
N PRO A 60 -13.39 2.82 16.63
CA PRO A 60 -12.76 1.58 17.04
C PRO A 60 -11.24 1.71 16.99
N GLU A 61 -10.55 1.06 17.92
CA GLU A 61 -9.09 1.03 17.90
C GLU A 61 -8.61 0.28 16.66
N LYS A 62 -7.61 0.85 16.00
CA LYS A 62 -6.98 0.28 14.82
C LYS A 62 -5.47 0.28 14.94
N LEU A 63 -4.87 -0.74 14.34
CA LEU A 63 -3.45 -0.84 14.08
C LEU A 63 -3.21 -0.50 12.61
N THR A 64 -2.38 0.51 12.34
CA THR A 64 -1.87 0.77 10.99
C THR A 64 -0.57 -0.02 10.82
N VAL A 65 -0.53 -0.86 9.80
CA VAL A 65 0.66 -1.60 9.38
C VAL A 65 1.01 -1.15 7.97
N TRP A 66 2.27 -0.84 7.78
CA TRP A 66 2.85 -0.58 6.48
C TRP A 66 3.33 -1.90 5.87
N CYS A 67 2.95 -2.18 4.63
CA CYS A 67 3.20 -3.47 3.99
C CYS A 67 3.88 -3.30 2.64
N ALA A 68 5.08 -3.86 2.48
CA ALA A 68 5.72 -4.08 1.19
C ALA A 68 5.50 -5.51 0.72
N LEU A 69 5.09 -5.67 -0.54
CA LEU A 69 4.94 -6.95 -1.21
C LEU A 69 5.82 -7.00 -2.45
N TRP A 70 6.55 -8.09 -2.62
CA TRP A 70 7.31 -8.36 -3.84
C TRP A 70 7.48 -9.87 -4.06
N ALA A 71 8.09 -10.26 -5.18
CA ALA A 71 8.20 -11.67 -5.58
C ALA A 71 8.93 -12.57 -4.55
N GLY A 72 9.83 -12.00 -3.74
CA GLY A 72 10.58 -12.75 -2.74
C GLY A 72 10.02 -12.69 -1.31
N GLY A 73 8.91 -11.99 -1.06
CA GLY A 73 8.29 -11.99 0.27
C GLY A 73 7.49 -10.74 0.64
N ILE A 74 7.25 -10.60 1.95
CA ILE A 74 6.49 -9.52 2.57
C ILE A 74 7.36 -8.83 3.61
N LEU A 75 7.35 -7.50 3.62
CA LEU A 75 7.93 -6.68 4.70
C LEU A 75 6.78 -5.95 5.42
N LEU A 76 6.75 -6.01 6.74
CA LEU A 76 5.73 -5.39 7.57
C LEU A 76 6.38 -4.48 8.62
N GLN A 77 5.86 -3.27 8.79
CA GLN A 77 6.28 -2.33 9.83
C GLN A 77 5.06 -1.66 10.46
N ASN A 78 5.11 -1.35 11.76
CA ASN A 78 4.09 -0.55 12.43
C ASN A 78 4.72 0.41 13.45
N ASP A 79 3.92 1.32 14.00
CA ASP A 79 4.34 2.25 15.06
C ASP A 79 4.20 1.59 16.45
N GLU A 80 4.76 0.38 16.64
CA GLU A 80 4.78 -0.37 17.91
C GLU A 80 3.39 -0.62 18.54
N GLY A 81 2.34 -0.73 17.72
CA GLY A 81 0.99 -0.96 18.22
C GLY A 81 0.19 0.32 18.51
N HIS A 82 0.77 1.51 18.34
CA HIS A 82 0.04 2.75 18.56
C HIS A 82 -0.95 3.04 17.42
N ASN A 83 -2.14 3.51 17.79
CA ASN A 83 -3.14 3.99 16.84
C ASN A 83 -2.73 5.38 16.34
N VAL A 84 -2.02 5.42 15.22
CA VAL A 84 -1.49 6.67 14.68
C VAL A 84 -2.07 6.97 13.30
N THR A 85 -2.48 8.22 13.12
CA THR A 85 -2.81 8.80 11.83
C THR A 85 -1.58 8.84 10.93
N VAL A 86 -1.71 8.25 9.74
CA VAL A 86 -0.73 8.38 8.67
C VAL A 86 -0.72 9.82 8.18
N ASN A 87 0.43 10.46 8.25
CA ASN A 87 0.68 11.75 7.61
C ASN A 87 1.94 11.66 6.74
N GLY A 88 2.18 12.69 5.92
CA GLY A 88 3.32 12.68 5.00
C GLY A 88 4.67 12.54 5.69
N ASP A 89 4.85 13.17 6.86
CA ASP A 89 6.13 13.11 7.59
C ASP A 89 6.44 11.71 8.11
N ARG A 90 5.43 11.06 8.70
CA ARG A 90 5.54 9.66 9.17
C ARG A 90 5.75 8.70 8.02
N TYR A 91 5.06 8.92 6.89
CA TYR A 91 5.26 8.10 5.71
C TYR A 91 6.70 8.19 5.21
N ARG A 92 7.24 9.40 5.07
CA ARG A 92 8.64 9.59 4.64
C ARG A 92 9.63 9.06 5.67
N ALA A 93 9.37 9.23 6.97
CA ALA A 93 10.22 8.67 8.02
C ALA A 93 10.26 7.14 7.95
N MET A 94 9.12 6.49 7.72
CA MET A 94 9.05 5.05 7.52
C MET A 94 9.84 4.63 6.25
N ILE A 95 9.65 5.32 5.12
CA ILE A 95 10.39 5.02 3.88
C ILE A 95 11.89 5.08 4.13
N THR A 96 12.37 6.18 4.70
CA THR A 96 13.80 6.44 4.89
C THR A 96 14.44 5.56 5.96
N ASN A 97 13.75 5.34 7.07
CA ASN A 97 14.34 4.69 8.24
C ASN A 97 14.13 3.17 8.27
N PHE A 98 13.15 2.65 7.52
CA PHE A 98 12.82 1.23 7.50
C PHE A 98 12.87 0.66 6.09
N PHE A 99 12.04 1.15 5.17
CA PHE A 99 11.87 0.48 3.88
C PHE A 99 13.14 0.50 3.02
N ILE A 100 13.78 1.66 2.83
CA ILE A 100 15.02 1.78 2.05
C ILE A 100 16.16 0.95 2.67
N PRO A 101 16.40 0.98 4.00
CA PRO A 101 17.37 0.09 4.62
C PRO A 101 17.15 -1.41 4.39
N GLU A 102 15.89 -1.88 4.37
CA GLU A 102 15.58 -3.28 4.04
C GLU A 102 15.94 -3.65 2.59
N LEU A 103 16.07 -2.65 1.72
CA LEU A 103 16.49 -2.85 0.33
C LEU A 103 18.01 -2.97 0.15
N ASN A 104 18.83 -2.82 1.20
CA ASN A 104 20.30 -2.83 1.09
C ASN A 104 20.90 -4.10 0.45
N ASN A 105 20.17 -5.23 0.48
CA ASN A 105 20.58 -6.48 -0.15
C ASN A 105 20.15 -6.60 -1.62
N TYR A 106 19.49 -5.59 -2.17
CA TYR A 106 18.96 -5.56 -3.53
C TYR A 106 19.56 -4.39 -4.30
N ASP A 107 19.70 -4.58 -5.61
CA ASP A 107 20.04 -3.46 -6.49
C ASP A 107 18.80 -2.60 -6.70
N VAL A 108 18.70 -1.49 -5.96
CA VAL A 108 17.61 -0.51 -6.04
C VAL A 108 17.46 0.04 -7.47
N GLN A 109 18.53 0.01 -8.28
CA GLN A 109 18.47 0.43 -9.68
C GLN A 109 17.77 -0.57 -10.61
N GLU A 110 17.41 -1.75 -10.10
CA GLU A 110 16.59 -2.73 -10.83
C GLU A 110 15.17 -2.81 -10.25
N LEU A 111 14.87 -2.03 -9.21
CA LEU A 111 13.58 -2.09 -8.53
C LEU A 111 12.58 -1.08 -9.08
N TRP A 112 11.35 -1.57 -9.27
CA TRP A 112 10.19 -0.73 -9.49
C TRP A 112 9.43 -0.57 -8.19
N PHE A 113 9.10 0.69 -7.87
CA PHE A 113 8.28 1.03 -6.70
C PHE A 113 6.90 1.52 -7.14
N GLN A 114 5.87 1.03 -6.47
CA GLN A 114 4.48 1.36 -6.75
C GLN A 114 3.74 1.73 -5.45
N GLN A 115 3.03 2.86 -5.49
CA GLN A 115 2.14 3.35 -4.44
C GLN A 115 0.87 3.97 -5.02
N ASP A 116 -0.17 4.12 -4.20
CA ASP A 116 -1.47 4.64 -4.65
C ASP A 116 -1.51 6.20 -4.71
N GLY A 117 -2.72 6.76 -4.88
CA GLY A 117 -2.95 8.19 -5.01
C GLY A 117 -3.19 8.94 -3.70
N ALA A 118 -2.91 8.35 -2.53
CA ALA A 118 -3.15 8.97 -1.23
C ALA A 118 -2.35 10.27 -1.05
N SER A 119 -2.92 11.23 -0.33
CA SER A 119 -2.34 12.58 -0.23
C SER A 119 -0.92 12.61 0.36
N CYS A 120 -0.63 11.71 1.31
CA CYS A 120 0.70 11.54 1.89
C CYS A 120 1.72 10.97 0.89
N HIS A 121 1.29 10.08 0.00
CA HIS A 121 2.12 9.43 -1.01
C HIS A 121 2.47 10.39 -2.15
N THR A 122 1.51 11.23 -2.53
CA THR A 122 1.62 12.13 -3.67
C THR A 122 2.13 13.52 -3.29
N ALA A 123 2.39 13.76 -2.00
CA ALA A 123 2.99 15.01 -1.54
C ALA A 123 4.34 15.22 -2.23
N ARG A 124 4.64 16.46 -2.65
CA ARG A 124 5.86 16.77 -3.42
C ARG A 124 7.13 16.23 -2.76
N ALA A 125 7.30 16.47 -1.46
CA ALA A 125 8.46 15.97 -0.71
C ALA A 125 8.57 14.44 -0.69
N THR A 126 7.44 13.72 -0.76
CA THR A 126 7.40 12.26 -0.84
C THR A 126 7.79 11.79 -2.23
N ILE A 127 7.24 12.41 -3.27
CA ILE A 127 7.59 12.11 -4.67
C ILE A 127 9.06 12.39 -4.94
N ASP A 128 9.60 13.52 -4.44
CA ASP A 128 11.01 13.87 -4.60
C ASP A 128 11.91 12.81 -3.92
N LEU A 129 11.61 12.42 -2.67
CA LEU A 129 12.31 11.34 -1.96
C LEU A 129 12.33 10.01 -2.73
N LEU A 130 11.17 9.62 -3.28
CA LEU A 130 11.04 8.36 -4.02
C LEU A 130 11.74 8.44 -5.39
N LYS A 131 11.73 9.59 -6.07
CA LYS A 131 12.49 9.80 -7.31
C LYS A 131 13.99 9.76 -7.07
N ASP A 132 14.47 10.34 -5.98
CA ASP A 132 15.89 10.28 -5.61
C ASP A 132 16.37 8.83 -5.40
N THR A 133 15.47 7.96 -4.94
CA THR A 133 15.77 6.54 -4.66
C THR A 133 15.58 5.64 -5.88
N PHE A 134 14.42 5.74 -6.56
CA PHE A 134 14.00 4.80 -7.62
C PHE A 134 14.10 5.37 -9.04
N GLY A 135 14.38 6.67 -9.19
CA GLY A 135 14.49 7.33 -10.48
C GLY A 135 13.18 7.25 -11.29
N ASP A 136 13.30 6.87 -12.56
CA ASP A 136 12.15 6.70 -13.47
C ASP A 136 11.31 5.45 -13.19
N ARG A 137 11.75 4.58 -12.26
CA ARG A 137 11.05 3.33 -11.90
C ARG A 137 10.06 3.52 -10.75
N LEU A 138 9.35 4.64 -10.78
CA LEU A 138 8.33 5.01 -9.79
C LEU A 138 6.97 5.10 -10.47
N ILE A 139 6.03 4.27 -10.02
CA ILE A 139 4.62 4.33 -10.39
C ILE A 139 3.85 5.01 -9.26
N SER A 140 3.40 6.23 -9.50
CA SER A 140 2.60 6.98 -8.53
C SER A 140 1.87 8.12 -9.21
N ARG A 141 0.85 8.67 -8.58
CA ARG A 141 0.26 9.93 -9.03
C ARG A 141 1.30 11.05 -8.86
N PHE A 142 1.60 11.76 -9.96
CA PHE A 142 2.70 12.72 -10.10
C PHE A 142 4.12 12.12 -10.16
N GLY A 143 4.22 10.80 -10.25
CA GLY A 143 5.46 10.09 -10.54
C GLY A 143 5.84 10.10 -12.03
N PRO A 144 7.01 9.54 -12.39
CA PRO A 144 7.43 9.33 -13.79
C PRO A 144 6.44 8.46 -14.58
N VAL A 145 5.91 7.40 -13.95
CA VAL A 145 4.82 6.58 -14.50
C VAL A 145 3.55 6.87 -13.70
N ASN A 146 2.50 7.30 -14.39
CA ASN A 146 1.24 7.65 -13.75
C ASN A 146 0.54 6.40 -13.20
N TRP A 147 0.15 6.47 -11.93
CA TRP A 147 -0.84 5.57 -11.35
C TRP A 147 -2.21 5.78 -12.02
N PRO A 148 -2.92 4.72 -12.44
CA PRO A 148 -4.25 4.85 -13.03
C PRO A 148 -5.27 5.44 -12.04
N PRO A 149 -6.31 6.14 -12.55
CA PRO A 149 -7.37 6.73 -11.73
C PRO A 149 -8.30 5.69 -11.10
#